data_AF-A0A6I9YQR0-F1
#
_entry.id   AF-A0A6I9YQR0-F1
#
_cell.length_a   1.000
_cell.length_b   1.000
_cell.length_c   1.000
_cell.angle_alpha   90.00
_cell.angle_beta   90.00
_cell.angle_gamma   90.00
#
_symmetry.space_group_name_H-M   'P 1'
#
loop_
_entity.id
_entity.type
_entity.pdbx_description
1 polymer ?
#
loop_
_entity_poly.entity_id
_entity_poly.type
_entity_poly.pdbx_seq_one_letter_code
_entity_poly.pdbx_strand_id
1 'polypeptide(L)'
;MGILAKSSGFLSGIQEVQVATGGDWESCCHVTTQVLVLVPHSSLTDAKVAPDECFEINRNGGKYGYCRKENGTNIPCEPENVKCGRLYCTGGREFPTYGEKIVFGSCKASHYELIDDIGMVDPITKCGEGKVCFLGKCLDA
;
A
#
# COMPACT_ATOMS: atom_id res chain seq x y z
N MET A 1 -31.11 -39.85 -8.31
CA MET A 1 -30.90 -38.67 -7.45
C MET A 1 -29.49 -38.15 -7.71
N GLY A 2 -29.38 -36.97 -8.30
CA GLY A 2 -28.10 -36.35 -8.64
C GLY A 2 -27.48 -35.68 -7.42
N ILE A 3 -26.14 -35.77 -7.32
CA ILE A 3 -25.34 -34.85 -6.53
C ILE A 3 -24.32 -34.25 -7.49
N LEU A 4 -24.39 -32.93 -7.58
CA LEU A 4 -23.74 -32.07 -8.54
C LEU A 4 -22.21 -32.20 -8.51
N ALA A 5 -21.62 -32.19 -9.71
CA ALA A 5 -20.22 -31.86 -9.92
C ALA A 5 -19.94 -30.48 -9.29
N LYS A 6 -19.05 -30.41 -8.29
CA LYS A 6 -18.42 -29.13 -7.94
C LYS A 6 -17.40 -28.84 -9.03
N SER A 7 -17.81 -27.97 -9.95
CA SER A 7 -17.01 -27.42 -11.02
C SER A 7 -15.69 -26.88 -10.49
N SER A 8 -14.60 -27.35 -11.10
CA SER A 8 -13.29 -26.71 -11.10
C SER A 8 -13.43 -25.30 -11.66
N GLY A 9 -13.71 -24.33 -10.79
CA GLY A 9 -13.76 -22.91 -11.11
C GLY A 9 -12.53 -22.22 -10.55
N PHE A 10 -11.49 -22.09 -11.37
CA PHE A 10 -10.38 -21.18 -11.14
C PHE A 10 -10.94 -19.75 -11.31
N LEU A 11 -11.53 -19.21 -10.24
CA LEU A 11 -12.13 -17.88 -10.26
C LEU A 11 -11.07 -16.84 -9.89
N SER A 12 -10.79 -15.99 -10.88
CA SER A 12 -10.44 -14.56 -10.76
C SER A 12 -10.39 -14.03 -9.33
N GLY A 13 -9.19 -13.93 -8.78
CA GLY A 13 -8.98 -13.43 -7.42
C GLY A 13 -7.66 -12.69 -7.33
N ILE A 14 -7.57 -11.53 -7.98
CA ILE A 14 -6.50 -10.55 -7.73
C ILE A 14 -6.55 -10.19 -6.25
N GLN A 15 -5.59 -10.75 -5.51
CA GLN A 15 -5.39 -10.71 -4.06
C GLN A 15 -5.94 -9.41 -3.46
N GLU A 16 -6.97 -9.51 -2.62
CA GLU A 16 -7.28 -8.45 -1.67
C GLU A 16 -6.04 -8.24 -0.79
N VAL A 17 -5.76 -6.98 -0.45
CA VAL A 17 -4.58 -6.56 0.32
C VAL A 17 -4.42 -7.44 1.57
N GLN A 18 -3.55 -8.44 1.50
CA GLN A 18 -3.24 -9.30 2.63
C GLN A 18 -2.09 -8.68 3.40
N VAL A 19 -2.42 -8.15 4.58
CA VAL A 19 -1.45 -7.71 5.58
C VAL A 19 -0.75 -8.96 6.13
N ALA A 20 0.54 -9.12 5.81
CA ALA A 20 1.35 -10.23 6.29
C ALA A 20 1.87 -9.98 7.72
N THR A 21 1.98 -11.07 8.48
CA THR A 21 2.26 -11.09 9.91
C THR A 21 3.67 -11.62 10.19
N GLY A 22 4.63 -10.74 10.50
CA GLY A 22 5.87 -11.10 11.21
C GLY A 22 7.19 -10.92 10.44
N GLY A 23 8.01 -9.99 10.94
CA GLY A 23 9.34 -9.61 10.48
C GLY A 23 9.54 -8.13 10.84
N ASP A 24 10.71 -7.72 11.33
CA ASP A 24 10.88 -6.46 12.05
C ASP A 24 10.30 -5.22 11.34
N TRP A 25 9.29 -4.58 11.96
CA TRP A 25 8.59 -3.35 11.52
C TRP A 25 7.47 -3.48 10.45
N GLU A 26 7.22 -4.65 9.89
CA GLU A 26 6.77 -4.77 8.49
C GLU A 26 5.30 -4.55 8.10
N SER A 27 4.32 -4.46 8.99
CA SER A 27 2.92 -4.72 8.58
C SER A 27 2.17 -3.61 7.82
N CYS A 28 2.83 -2.54 7.36
CA CYS A 28 2.14 -1.41 6.73
C CYS A 28 2.97 -0.54 5.78
N CYS A 29 4.29 -0.41 5.99
CA CYS A 29 5.16 0.44 5.17
C CYS A 29 6.08 -0.32 4.19
N HIS A 30 5.91 -1.64 4.06
CA HIS A 30 6.57 -2.48 3.06
C HIS A 30 5.49 -3.24 2.30
N VAL A 31 5.14 -2.82 1.08
CA VAL A 31 4.23 -3.56 0.19
C VAL A 31 5.07 -4.24 -0.90
N THR A 32 6.24 -4.76 -0.55
CA THR A 32 7.11 -5.41 -1.54
C THR A 32 6.66 -6.85 -1.76
N THR A 33 5.99 -7.08 -2.90
CA THR A 33 6.12 -8.24 -3.80
C THR A 33 6.15 -9.66 -3.18
N GLN A 34 5.04 -10.38 -3.36
CA GLN A 34 4.93 -11.83 -3.64
C GLN A 34 6.19 -12.70 -3.41
N VAL A 35 6.38 -13.26 -2.21
CA VAL A 35 7.00 -14.59 -2.05
C VAL A 35 6.33 -15.30 -0.86
N LEU A 36 5.88 -16.52 -1.11
CA LEU A 36 5.43 -17.48 -0.13
C LEU A 36 6.55 -17.73 0.90
N VAL A 37 6.52 -17.09 2.08
CA VAL A 37 7.37 -17.50 3.21
C VAL A 37 6.47 -17.99 4.34
N LEU A 38 6.41 -19.31 4.48
CA LEU A 38 5.84 -20.00 5.63
C LEU A 38 6.72 -19.69 6.85
N VAL A 39 6.32 -18.78 7.74
CA VAL A 39 6.94 -18.67 9.07
C VAL A 39 5.85 -18.48 10.15
N PRO A 40 5.94 -19.17 11.31
CA PRO A 40 4.85 -19.25 12.27
C PRO A 40 4.80 -18.05 13.23
N HIS A 41 3.58 -17.56 13.47
CA HIS A 41 3.07 -16.77 14.60
C HIS A 41 3.98 -16.53 15.82
N SER A 42 4.31 -15.25 16.15
CA SER A 42 4.38 -14.75 17.56
C SER A 42 4.73 -13.25 17.82
N SER A 43 4.42 -12.26 16.96
CA SER A 43 4.34 -10.84 17.39
C SER A 43 3.70 -9.96 16.31
N LEU A 44 2.48 -9.51 16.52
CA LEU A 44 1.64 -8.87 15.51
C LEU A 44 1.33 -7.42 15.90
N THR A 45 1.99 -6.46 15.25
CA THR A 45 1.57 -5.06 15.34
C THR A 45 0.22 -4.92 14.63
N ASP A 46 -0.75 -4.24 15.23
CA ASP A 46 -2.12 -4.00 14.74
C ASP A 46 -2.20 -3.06 13.53
N ALA A 47 -1.12 -2.99 12.74
CA ALA A 47 -0.99 -2.10 11.60
C ALA A 47 -1.94 -2.54 10.49
N LYS A 48 -2.71 -1.59 9.94
CA LYS A 48 -3.66 -1.81 8.85
C LYS A 48 -3.51 -0.71 7.82
N VAL A 49 -3.78 -1.02 6.55
CA VAL A 49 -3.94 0.01 5.52
C VAL A 49 -4.98 1.02 5.99
N ALA A 50 -4.66 2.30 5.83
CA ALA A 50 -5.54 3.37 6.28
C ALA A 50 -6.83 3.46 5.45
N PRO A 51 -7.89 4.10 5.98
CA PRO A 51 -9.07 4.42 5.20
C PRO A 51 -8.73 5.22 3.94
N ASP A 52 -9.59 5.12 2.91
CA ASP A 52 -9.43 5.81 1.63
C ASP A 52 -9.23 7.34 1.79
N GLU A 53 -9.85 7.93 2.80
CA GLU A 53 -9.70 9.35 3.19
C GLU A 53 -8.24 9.77 3.41
N CYS A 54 -7.39 8.88 3.93
CA CYS A 54 -5.98 9.17 4.12
C CYS A 54 -5.23 9.32 2.78
N PHE A 55 -5.67 8.60 1.75
CA PHE A 55 -5.05 8.66 0.42
C PHE A 55 -5.38 9.95 -0.32
N GLU A 56 -6.44 10.67 0.06
CA GLU A 56 -6.74 12.01 -0.49
C GLU A 56 -5.61 13.02 -0.24
N ILE A 57 -4.78 12.80 0.78
CA ILE A 57 -3.58 13.62 1.06
C ILE A 57 -2.61 13.59 -0.13
N ASN A 58 -2.60 12.52 -0.93
CA ASN A 58 -1.76 12.41 -2.12
C ASN A 58 -2.11 13.42 -3.23
N ARG A 59 -3.28 14.06 -3.16
CA ARG A 59 -3.70 15.10 -4.10
C ARG A 59 -3.06 16.45 -3.82
N ASN A 60 -2.42 16.63 -2.66
CA ASN A 60 -1.81 17.90 -2.26
C ASN A 60 -0.58 18.26 -3.10
N GLY A 61 0.17 17.28 -3.60
CA GLY A 61 1.43 17.51 -4.33
C GLY A 61 2.56 18.06 -3.47
N GLY A 62 2.43 18.00 -2.14
CA GLY A 62 3.44 18.46 -1.18
C GLY A 62 4.49 17.40 -0.86
N LYS A 63 5.40 17.68 0.08
CA LYS A 63 6.46 16.73 0.52
C LYS A 63 5.89 15.38 0.99
N TYR A 64 4.71 15.38 1.61
CA TYR A 64 4.14 14.21 2.29
C TYR A 64 2.99 13.54 1.54
N GLY A 65 2.62 14.01 0.35
CA GLY A 65 1.50 13.44 -0.42
C GLY A 65 1.59 13.83 -1.89
N TYR A 66 1.94 12.86 -2.72
CA TYR A 66 2.10 12.98 -4.17
C TYR A 66 2.06 11.58 -4.81
N CYS A 67 1.92 11.51 -6.13
CA CYS A 67 1.89 10.24 -6.88
C CYS A 67 3.27 9.84 -7.40
N ARG A 68 4.04 10.83 -7.85
CA ARG A 68 5.38 10.63 -8.40
C ARG A 68 6.18 11.92 -8.33
N LYS A 69 7.47 11.82 -8.58
CA LYS A 69 8.38 12.96 -8.64
C LYS A 69 9.01 13.02 -10.03
N GLU A 70 8.93 14.18 -10.66
CA GLU A 70 9.52 14.43 -11.97
C GLU A 70 10.51 15.58 -11.83
N ASN A 71 11.80 15.34 -12.11
CA ASN A 71 12.86 16.35 -12.00
C ASN A 71 12.87 17.10 -10.66
N GLY A 72 12.67 16.37 -9.56
CA GLY A 72 12.63 16.94 -8.21
C GLY A 72 11.30 17.60 -7.82
N THR A 73 10.35 17.71 -8.75
CA THR A 73 9.02 18.28 -8.52
C THR A 73 8.02 17.18 -8.16
N ASN A 74 7.35 17.34 -7.02
CA ASN A 74 6.29 16.42 -6.61
C ASN A 74 5.04 16.66 -7.46
N ILE A 75 4.53 15.59 -8.07
CA ILE A 75 3.34 15.64 -8.91
C ILE A 75 2.14 15.16 -8.08
N PRO A 76 1.11 16.00 -7.86
CA PRO A 76 -0.10 15.59 -7.16
C PRO A 76 -0.81 14.45 -7.88
N CYS A 77 -1.52 13.63 -7.11
CA CYS A 77 -2.37 12.60 -7.70
C CYS A 77 -3.66 13.17 -8.30
N GLU A 78 -4.04 12.63 -9.45
CA GLU A 78 -5.42 12.69 -9.92
C GLU A 78 -6.32 11.80 -9.04
N PRO A 79 -7.64 12.04 -8.97
CA PRO A 79 -8.56 11.27 -8.13
C PRO A 79 -8.49 9.76 -8.32
N GLU A 80 -8.28 9.28 -9.55
CA GLU A 80 -8.22 7.85 -9.85
C GLU A 80 -6.91 7.19 -9.40
N ASN A 81 -5.89 8.00 -9.07
CA ASN A 81 -4.53 7.56 -8.78
C ASN A 81 -4.14 7.69 -7.31
N VAL A 82 -5.04 8.18 -6.44
CA VAL A 82 -4.74 8.47 -5.02
C VAL A 82 -4.20 7.26 -4.25
N LYS A 83 -4.60 6.04 -4.65
CA LYS A 83 -4.13 4.78 -4.05
C LYS A 83 -2.77 4.30 -4.56
N CYS A 84 -2.13 5.03 -5.48
CA CYS A 84 -0.81 4.70 -6.04
C CYS A 84 0.27 5.73 -5.67
N GLY A 85 -0.04 6.68 -4.77
CA GLY A 85 0.91 7.65 -4.24
C GLY A 85 1.60 7.16 -2.96
N ARG A 86 1.69 8.03 -1.95
CA ARG A 86 2.19 7.65 -0.62
C ARG A 86 1.23 6.67 0.04
N LEU A 87 1.79 5.66 0.69
CA LEU A 87 1.08 4.68 1.48
C LEU A 87 0.78 5.22 2.88
N TYR A 88 -0.48 5.12 3.29
CA TYR A 88 -0.94 5.49 4.62
C TYR A 88 -1.49 4.30 5.39
N CYS A 89 -1.25 4.33 6.68
CA CYS A 89 -1.49 3.22 7.60
C CYS A 89 -2.19 3.72 8.87
N THR A 90 -2.85 2.82 9.58
CA THR A 90 -3.40 3.04 10.93
C THR A 90 -2.87 1.96 11.88
N GLY A 91 -2.92 2.22 13.19
CA GLY A 91 -2.35 1.29 14.18
C GLY A 91 -0.84 1.16 14.02
N GLY A 92 -0.31 0.00 14.38
CA GLY A 92 1.11 -0.30 14.27
C GLY A 92 1.97 0.49 15.26
N ARG A 93 3.28 0.40 15.06
CA ARG A 93 4.28 1.03 15.92
C ARG A 93 4.21 2.57 15.85
N GLU A 94 4.81 3.23 16.85
CA GLU A 94 4.70 4.68 16.99
C GLU A 94 5.60 5.48 16.03
N PHE A 95 6.80 4.99 15.70
CA PHE A 95 7.82 5.73 14.94
C PHE A 95 8.47 4.90 13.83
N PRO A 96 8.44 5.31 12.55
CA PRO A 96 8.96 4.50 11.44
C PRO A 96 10.41 4.04 11.66
N THR A 97 10.75 2.81 11.21
CA THR A 97 12.15 2.35 11.21
C THR A 97 13.03 3.24 10.34
N TYR A 98 12.50 3.72 9.22
CA TYR A 98 13.22 4.56 8.28
C TYR A 98 12.42 5.83 7.96
N GLY A 99 13.13 6.95 7.97
CA GLY A 99 12.59 8.24 7.59
C GLY A 99 11.79 8.97 8.66
N GLU A 100 11.20 10.07 8.21
CA GLU A 100 10.43 11.00 9.02
C GLU A 100 9.03 10.44 9.26
N LYS A 101 8.58 10.48 10.51
CA LYS A 101 7.20 10.15 10.90
C LYS A 101 6.24 11.20 10.39
N ILE A 102 5.21 10.77 9.66
CA ILE A 102 4.11 11.61 9.20
C ILE A 102 2.85 11.15 9.92
N VAL A 103 2.12 12.10 10.52
CA VAL A 103 0.82 11.81 11.15
C VAL A 103 -0.18 12.91 10.78
N PHE A 104 -1.29 12.50 10.16
CA PHE A 104 -2.46 13.33 9.90
C PHE A 104 -3.69 12.66 10.52
N GLY A 105 -4.08 13.08 11.73
CA GLY A 105 -5.11 12.35 12.49
C GLY A 105 -4.68 10.91 12.77
N SER A 106 -5.45 9.94 12.27
CA SER A 106 -5.09 8.51 12.35
C SER A 106 -4.18 8.02 11.21
N CYS A 107 -4.00 8.81 10.15
CA CYS A 107 -3.19 8.46 8.98
C CYS A 107 -1.70 8.58 9.34
N LYS A 108 -1.01 7.45 9.39
CA LYS A 108 0.43 7.37 9.61
C LYS A 108 1.14 7.04 8.30
N ALA A 109 2.27 7.70 8.04
CA ALA A 109 3.16 7.36 6.94
C ALA A 109 4.62 7.64 7.33
N SER A 110 5.54 7.24 6.45
CA SER A 110 6.97 7.56 6.55
C SER A 110 7.41 8.28 5.28
N HIS A 111 8.40 9.18 5.39
CA HIS A 111 9.05 9.80 4.24
C HIS A 111 10.56 9.79 4.40
N TYR A 112 11.28 9.41 3.35
CA TYR A 112 12.74 9.41 3.34
C TYR A 112 13.23 10.31 2.21
N GLU A 113 13.90 11.40 2.56
CA GLU A 113 14.29 12.44 1.59
C GLU A 113 15.32 11.96 0.56
N LEU A 114 16.17 11.00 0.92
CA LEU A 114 17.22 10.48 0.04
C LEU A 114 16.73 9.39 -0.92
N ILE A 115 15.60 8.74 -0.63
CA ILE A 115 15.04 7.64 -1.42
C ILE A 115 13.54 7.88 -1.54
N ASP A 116 13.16 8.56 -2.61
CA ASP A 116 11.80 9.07 -2.82
C ASP A 116 10.73 7.97 -2.89
N ASP A 117 11.10 6.74 -3.23
CA ASP A 117 10.21 5.58 -3.33
C ASP A 117 9.87 4.95 -1.97
N ILE A 118 10.63 5.27 -0.90
CA ILE A 118 10.31 4.73 0.44
C ILE A 118 8.99 5.31 0.94
N GLY A 119 8.08 4.40 1.30
CA GLY A 119 6.73 4.72 1.75
C GLY A 119 5.77 5.07 0.61
N MET A 120 6.17 4.92 -0.65
CA MET A 120 5.26 4.94 -1.79
C MET A 120 4.61 3.56 -1.97
N VAL A 121 3.46 3.52 -2.62
CA VAL A 121 2.81 2.25 -2.97
C VAL A 121 3.61 1.54 -4.06
N ASP A 122 3.96 0.28 -3.80
CA ASP A 122 4.79 -0.50 -4.70
C ASP A 122 4.07 -0.80 -6.04
N PRO A 123 4.81 -0.91 -7.15
CA PRO A 123 4.26 -1.34 -8.42
C PRO A 123 3.52 -2.69 -8.32
N ILE A 124 2.53 -2.91 -9.18
CA ILE A 124 1.70 -4.13 -9.23
C ILE A 124 0.73 -4.24 -8.03
N THR A 125 0.75 -3.29 -7.08
CA THR A 125 -0.26 -3.22 -6.02
C THR A 125 -1.65 -2.96 -6.59
N LYS A 126 -2.64 -3.76 -6.20
CA LYS A 126 -4.04 -3.57 -6.62
C LYS A 126 -4.57 -2.22 -6.14
N CYS A 127 -5.06 -1.42 -7.08
CA CYS A 127 -5.66 -0.11 -6.80
C CYS A 127 -7.14 -0.02 -7.20
N GLY A 128 -7.65 -1.05 -7.90
CA GLY A 128 -9.03 -1.19 -8.30
C GLY A 128 -9.33 -2.60 -8.79
N GLU A 129 -10.57 -2.86 -9.16
CA GLU A 129 -10.93 -4.11 -9.82
C GLU A 129 -10.25 -4.16 -11.21
N GLY A 130 -9.47 -5.21 -11.46
CA GLY A 130 -8.69 -5.34 -12.69
C GLY A 130 -7.57 -4.31 -12.86
N LYS A 131 -7.18 -3.59 -11.80
CA LYS A 131 -6.21 -2.48 -11.88
C LYS A 131 -5.07 -2.57 -10.87
N VAL A 132 -3.89 -2.13 -11.29
CA VAL A 132 -2.66 -2.10 -10.49
C VAL A 132 -1.91 -0.77 -10.59
N CYS A 133 -1.10 -0.48 -9.58
CA CYS A 133 -0.24 0.70 -9.55
C CYS A 133 0.99 0.53 -10.44
N PHE A 134 1.30 1.55 -11.24
CA PHE A 134 2.55 1.66 -11.97
C PHE A 134 2.90 3.14 -12.17
N LEU A 135 4.12 3.54 -11.76
CA LEU A 135 4.62 4.92 -11.84
C LEU A 135 3.63 5.98 -11.30
N GLY A 136 3.01 5.69 -10.16
CA GLY A 136 2.04 6.60 -9.52
C GLY A 136 0.69 6.68 -10.24
N LYS A 137 0.34 5.71 -11.08
CA LYS A 137 -0.95 5.62 -11.77
C LYS A 137 -1.64 4.30 -11.51
N CYS A 138 -2.97 4.32 -11.41
CA CYS A 138 -3.80 3.14 -11.33
C CYS A 138 -4.24 2.73 -12.75
N LEU A 139 -3.59 1.70 -13.29
CA LEU A 139 -3.75 1.24 -14.66
C LEU A 139 -4.42 -0.13 -14.69
N ASP A 140 -5.02 -0.51 -15.82
CA ASP A 140 -5.52 -1.88 -16.01
C ASP A 140 -4.35 -2.88 -15.95
N ALA A 141 -4.60 -4.00 -15.27
CA ALA A 141 -3.62 -5.05 -14.95
C ALA A 141 -3.45 -6.09 -16.07
#